data_AF-A0A348RXZ4-F1
#
_entry.id   AF-A0A348RXZ4-F1
#
_cell.length_a   1.000
_cell.length_b   1.000
_cell.length_c   1.000
_cell.angle_alpha   90.00
_cell.angle_beta   90.00
_cell.angle_gamma   90.00
#
_symmetry.space_group_name_H-M   'P 1'
#
loop_
_entity.id
_entity.type
_entity.pdbx_description
1 polymer ?
#
loop_
_entity_poly.entity_id
_entity_poly.type
_entity_poly.pdbx_seq_one_letter_code
_entity_poly.pdbx_strand_id
1 'polypeptide(L)'
;DQQKFQEFFDSIRTIEKQMGRLQKMQSELAQVEMEKPTEAYLPRGEFIRLMGDLMVVALQTGLTRVATFMVGPERWDTPYMFDGLFDKPRSHHGMSHNQTKMIDDLLRVDQFHMEQFAYLIQRMDSIQESNGTSLLDNTLFTYGSGLGDGSTHQYNDLPIIVAGSGGGKFKTGQHVNMPEGTPLANLWLTQARGMGLKMDRFSDSTNEVRSILMS
;
A
#
# COMPACT_ATOMS: atom_id res chain seq x y z
N ASP A 1 10.78 3.61 -32.89
CA ASP A 1 11.94 4.23 -32.22
C ASP A 1 11.71 5.59 -31.58
N GLN A 2 11.14 6.60 -32.25
CA GLN A 2 10.94 7.93 -31.63
C GLN A 2 10.13 7.92 -30.31
N GLN A 3 9.17 7.02 -30.18
CA GLN A 3 8.34 6.88 -28.98
C GLN A 3 9.13 6.38 -27.75
N LYS A 4 10.05 5.42 -27.95
CA LYS A 4 10.95 4.94 -26.88
C LYS A 4 11.94 6.01 -26.44
N PHE A 5 12.43 6.84 -27.37
CA PHE A 5 13.29 7.97 -27.04
C PHE A 5 12.55 9.02 -26.23
N GLN A 6 11.30 9.32 -26.57
CA GLN A 6 10.46 10.25 -25.81
C GLN A 6 10.21 9.74 -24.37
N GLU A 7 9.85 8.46 -24.21
CA GLU A 7 9.69 7.82 -22.90
C GLU A 7 10.98 7.87 -22.06
N PHE A 8 12.14 7.69 -22.70
CA PHE A 8 13.45 7.81 -22.05
C PHE A 8 13.75 9.24 -21.58
N PHE A 9 13.50 10.25 -22.42
CA PHE A 9 13.69 11.66 -22.03
C PHE A 9 12.69 12.12 -20.97
N ASP A 10 11.45 11.66 -21.01
CA ASP A 10 10.46 11.94 -19.98
C ASP A 10 10.81 11.26 -18.65
N SER A 11 11.41 10.07 -18.70
CA SER A 11 11.96 9.39 -17.53
C SER A 11 13.15 10.15 -16.93
N ILE A 12 14.12 10.58 -17.75
CA ILE A 12 15.26 11.41 -17.29
C ILE A 12 14.75 12.71 -16.66
N ARG A 13 13.83 13.42 -17.31
CA ARG A 13 13.27 14.67 -16.80
C ARG A 13 12.54 14.46 -15.47
N THR A 14 11.88 13.33 -15.29
CA THR A 14 11.23 12.96 -14.03
C THR A 14 12.27 12.73 -12.92
N ILE A 15 13.34 12.00 -13.23
CA ILE A 15 14.47 11.76 -12.31
C ILE A 15 15.15 13.07 -11.92
N GLU A 16 15.44 13.95 -12.88
CA GLU A 16 16.07 15.26 -12.62
C GLU A 16 15.20 16.14 -11.71
N LYS A 17 13.89 16.17 -11.94
CA LYS A 17 12.94 16.90 -11.07
C LYS A 17 12.89 16.31 -9.66
N GLN A 18 12.92 14.98 -9.54
CA GLN A 18 12.97 14.31 -8.25
C GLN A 18 14.29 14.60 -7.52
N MET A 19 15.43 14.53 -8.21
CA MET A 19 16.74 14.88 -7.66
C MET A 19 16.81 16.33 -7.18
N GLY A 20 16.32 17.29 -7.97
CA GLY A 20 16.31 18.70 -7.57
C GLY A 20 15.45 18.95 -6.33
N ARG A 21 14.30 18.27 -6.21
CA ARG A 21 13.47 18.32 -4.99
C ARG A 21 14.15 17.68 -3.79
N LEU A 22 14.78 16.52 -3.96
CA LEU A 22 15.52 15.84 -2.90
C LEU A 22 16.70 16.67 -2.41
N GLN A 23 17.46 17.30 -3.30
CA GLN A 23 18.56 18.20 -2.93
C GLN A 23 18.06 19.41 -2.13
N LYS A 24 16.94 20.00 -2.54
CA LYS A 24 16.31 21.11 -1.81
C LYS A 24 15.85 20.66 -0.41
N MET A 25 15.13 19.53 -0.32
CA MET A 25 14.72 18.97 0.97
C MET A 25 15.91 18.59 1.85
N GLN A 26 16.97 18.02 1.28
CA GLN A 26 18.19 17.69 2.02
C GLN A 26 18.85 18.95 2.58
N SER A 27 18.88 20.04 1.82
CA SER A 27 19.40 21.33 2.30
C SER A 27 18.54 21.95 3.41
N GLU A 28 17.22 21.77 3.36
CA GLU A 28 16.29 22.23 4.39
C GLU A 28 16.37 21.35 5.66
N LEU A 29 16.44 20.02 5.50
CA LEU A 29 16.59 19.05 6.59
C LEU A 29 17.97 19.12 7.28
N ALA A 30 19.03 19.45 6.54
CA ALA A 30 20.37 19.62 7.10
C ALA A 30 20.48 20.82 8.06
N GLN A 31 19.52 21.75 8.04
CA GLN A 31 19.43 22.85 9.01
C GLN A 31 18.65 22.47 10.27
N VAL A 32 18.03 21.29 10.31
CA VAL A 32 17.29 20.80 11.46
C VAL A 32 18.19 19.85 12.25
N GLU A 33 18.67 20.29 13.42
CA GLU A 33 19.26 19.39 14.40
C GLU A 33 18.14 18.53 15.00
N MET A 34 17.93 17.34 14.45
CA MET A 34 17.10 16.32 15.09
C MET A 34 17.97 15.39 15.91
N GLU A 35 17.62 15.24 17.18
CA GLU A 35 18.23 14.23 18.04
C GLU A 35 18.03 12.86 17.38
N LYS A 36 19.13 12.12 17.19
CA LYS A 36 19.08 10.79 16.59
C LYS A 36 18.16 9.94 17.49
N PRO A 37 17.11 9.29 16.96
CA PRO A 37 16.25 8.44 17.79
C PRO A 37 17.14 7.43 18.51
N THR A 38 16.98 7.32 19.83
CA THR A 38 17.61 6.27 20.61
C THR A 38 17.21 4.90 20.04
N GLU A 39 17.98 3.84 20.31
CA GLU A 39 17.61 2.44 20.00
C GLU A 39 16.38 1.97 20.83
N ALA A 40 15.41 2.86 21.05
CA ALA A 40 14.18 2.56 21.72
C ALA A 40 13.40 1.57 20.86
N TYR A 41 13.11 0.42 21.45
CA TYR A 41 12.09 -0.48 20.96
C TYR A 41 10.80 0.32 20.73
N LEU A 42 10.36 0.41 19.48
CA LEU A 42 9.09 1.02 19.13
C LEU A 42 8.05 -0.09 19.00
N PRO A 43 6.93 -0.03 19.75
CA PRO A 43 5.84 -0.99 19.60
C PRO A 43 5.42 -1.14 18.15
N ARG A 44 5.09 -2.35 17.72
CA ARG A 44 4.88 -2.66 16.30
C ARG A 44 3.82 -1.77 15.65
N GLY A 45 2.73 -1.50 16.39
CA GLY A 45 1.66 -0.62 15.91
C GLY A 45 2.13 0.82 15.69
N GLU A 46 2.93 1.35 16.62
CA GLU A 46 3.50 2.69 16.53
C GLU A 46 4.48 2.80 15.37
N PHE A 47 5.31 1.77 15.15
CA PHE A 47 6.22 1.72 14.00
C PHE A 47 5.46 1.75 12.66
N ILE A 48 4.40 0.93 12.53
CA ILE A 48 3.58 0.90 11.30
C ILE A 48 2.94 2.27 11.05
N ARG A 49 2.40 2.91 12.10
CA ARG A 49 1.80 4.25 11.99
C ARG A 49 2.82 5.31 11.61
N LEU A 50 4.00 5.31 12.25
CA LEU A 50 5.08 6.25 11.94
C LEU A 50 5.50 6.14 10.47
N MET A 51 5.75 4.93 9.98
CA MET A 51 6.12 4.71 8.58
C MET A 51 4.99 5.08 7.61
N GLY A 52 3.74 4.80 8.00
CA GLY A 52 2.57 5.21 7.24
C GLY A 52 2.37 6.73 7.20
N ASP A 53 2.58 7.44 8.29
CA ASP A 53 2.54 8.90 8.33
C ASP A 53 3.63 9.52 7.45
N LEU A 54 4.86 8.97 7.48
CA LEU A 54 5.93 9.39 6.56
C LEU A 54 5.53 9.20 5.09
N MET A 55 4.90 8.07 4.77
CA MET A 55 4.36 7.81 3.43
C MET A 55 3.29 8.84 3.05
N VAL A 56 2.34 9.14 3.94
CA VAL A 56 1.28 10.13 3.71
C VAL A 56 1.86 11.53 3.50
N VAL A 57 2.84 11.95 4.31
CA VAL A 57 3.53 13.24 4.14
C VAL A 57 4.25 13.32 2.80
N ALA A 58 4.92 12.24 2.38
CA ALA A 58 5.60 12.19 1.09
C ALA A 58 4.62 12.31 -0.10
N LEU A 59 3.41 11.76 0.02
CA LEU A 59 2.34 11.92 -0.97
C LEU A 59 1.78 13.35 -0.95
N GLN A 60 1.42 13.87 0.24
CA GLN A 60 0.83 15.19 0.43
C GLN A 60 1.73 16.32 -0.06
N THR A 61 3.03 16.24 0.23
CA THR A 61 4.03 17.23 -0.22
C THR A 61 4.42 17.05 -1.69
N GLY A 62 3.92 15.99 -2.34
CA GLY A 62 4.24 15.64 -3.71
C GLY A 62 5.70 15.24 -3.91
N LEU A 63 6.39 14.80 -2.85
CA LEU A 63 7.75 14.26 -2.92
C LEU A 63 7.79 13.00 -3.80
N THR A 64 6.80 12.12 -3.63
CA THR A 64 6.55 10.98 -4.53
C THR A 64 5.08 10.91 -4.91
N ARG A 65 4.78 10.22 -6.01
CA ARG A 65 3.42 9.87 -6.45
C ARG A 65 3.05 8.42 -6.16
N VAL A 66 4.04 7.59 -5.82
CA VAL A 66 3.89 6.16 -5.56
C VAL A 66 4.72 5.80 -4.35
N ALA A 67 4.16 4.99 -3.46
CA ALA A 67 4.85 4.43 -2.32
C ALA A 67 4.37 2.99 -2.08
N THR A 68 5.22 2.17 -1.50
CA THR A 68 4.90 0.81 -1.09
C THR A 68 5.55 0.57 0.26
N PHE A 69 4.77 0.03 1.19
CA PHE A 69 5.25 -0.28 2.53
C PHE A 69 4.96 -1.75 2.85
N MET A 70 6.02 -2.55 2.97
CA MET A 70 5.92 -3.93 3.40
C MET A 70 5.80 -3.98 4.93
N VAL A 71 4.56 -4.14 5.43
CA VAL A 71 4.25 -4.16 6.87
C VAL A 71 4.86 -5.38 7.59
N GLY A 72 5.06 -6.48 6.87
CA GLY A 72 5.72 -7.67 7.36
C GLY A 72 6.03 -8.65 6.23
N PRO A 73 7.19 -9.33 6.25
CA PRO A 73 7.52 -10.33 5.26
C PRO A 73 6.71 -11.62 5.48
N GLU A 74 5.92 -12.02 4.48
CA GLU A 74 5.00 -13.18 4.60
C GLU A 74 5.69 -14.54 4.78
N ARG A 75 6.98 -14.66 4.43
CA ARG A 75 7.75 -15.92 4.47
C ARG A 75 8.59 -16.13 5.73
N TRP A 76 8.68 -15.16 6.63
CA TRP A 76 9.59 -15.27 7.77
C TRP A 76 8.88 -15.82 9.00
N ASP A 77 9.49 -16.83 9.60
CA ASP A 77 9.07 -17.41 10.88
C ASP A 77 9.42 -16.54 12.09
N THR A 78 10.10 -15.40 11.86
CA THR A 78 10.52 -14.47 12.90
C THR A 78 9.31 -14.04 13.74
N PRO A 79 9.26 -14.40 15.03
CA PRO A 79 8.18 -13.96 15.89
C PRO A 79 8.25 -12.45 16.10
N TYR A 80 7.12 -11.78 15.97
CA TYR A 80 6.99 -10.37 16.31
C TYR A 80 6.21 -10.21 17.60
N MET A 81 6.61 -9.22 18.39
CA MET A 81 5.75 -8.74 19.47
C MET A 81 4.64 -7.89 18.86
N PHE A 82 3.39 -8.27 19.12
CA PHE A 82 2.22 -7.46 18.83
C PHE A 82 1.77 -6.86 20.15
N ASP A 83 2.35 -5.72 20.49
CA ASP A 83 2.13 -5.05 21.77
C ASP A 83 0.63 -4.83 22.01
N GLY A 84 0.15 -5.24 23.19
CA GLY A 84 -1.27 -5.19 23.56
C GLY A 84 -2.12 -6.38 23.08
N LEU A 85 -1.62 -7.23 22.17
CA LEU A 85 -2.34 -8.43 21.71
C LEU A 85 -1.86 -9.71 22.40
N PHE A 86 -0.54 -9.83 22.64
CA PHE A 86 0.08 -11.02 23.21
C PHE A 86 1.12 -10.66 24.26
N ASP A 87 1.31 -11.53 25.25
CA ASP A 87 2.33 -11.36 26.30
C ASP A 87 3.75 -11.72 25.83
N LYS A 88 3.86 -12.39 24.68
CA LYS A 88 5.13 -12.84 24.09
C LYS A 88 5.10 -12.75 22.57
N PRO A 89 6.26 -12.65 21.91
CA PRO A 89 6.33 -12.67 20.46
C PRO A 89 5.64 -13.88 19.84
N ARG A 90 4.95 -13.68 18.72
CA ARG A 90 4.23 -14.71 17.96
C ARG A 90 4.67 -14.69 16.50
N SER A 91 4.84 -15.87 15.91
CA SER A 91 5.06 -16.01 14.48
C SER A 91 3.70 -15.97 13.76
N HIS A 92 3.40 -14.87 13.06
CA HIS A 92 2.20 -14.79 12.23
C HIS A 92 2.19 -15.88 11.16
N HIS A 93 3.33 -16.10 10.49
CA HIS A 93 3.49 -17.17 9.52
C HIS A 93 3.20 -18.55 10.11
N GLY A 94 3.83 -18.89 11.24
CA GLY A 94 3.61 -20.19 11.89
C GLY A 94 2.17 -20.39 12.35
N MET A 95 1.48 -19.32 12.75
CA MET A 95 0.05 -19.39 13.10
C MET A 95 -0.84 -19.61 11.88
N SER A 96 -0.55 -18.97 10.74
CA SER A 96 -1.37 -19.08 9.52
C SER A 96 -1.33 -20.46 8.86
N HIS A 97 -0.30 -21.26 9.15
CA HIS A 97 -0.26 -22.69 8.79
C HIS A 97 -1.17 -23.58 9.64
N ASN A 98 -1.63 -23.09 10.79
CA ASN A 98 -2.37 -23.89 11.78
C ASN A 98 -3.66 -23.19 12.23
N GLN A 99 -4.40 -22.66 11.27
CA GLN A 99 -5.59 -21.84 11.51
C GLN A 99 -6.62 -22.55 12.40
N THR A 100 -6.81 -23.87 12.22
CA THR A 100 -7.74 -24.68 13.06
C THR A 100 -7.49 -24.57 14.57
N LYS A 101 -6.24 -24.27 14.98
CA LYS A 101 -5.85 -24.10 16.40
C LYS A 101 -5.56 -22.66 16.78
N MET A 102 -5.34 -21.79 15.79
CA MET A 102 -4.83 -20.42 15.99
C MET A 102 -5.79 -19.35 15.49
N ILE A 103 -7.02 -19.71 15.10
CA ILE A 103 -7.97 -18.79 14.45
C ILE A 103 -8.24 -17.53 15.28
N ASP A 104 -8.43 -17.66 16.59
CA ASP A 104 -8.71 -16.50 17.45
C ASP A 104 -7.52 -15.54 17.52
N ASP A 105 -6.30 -16.07 17.55
CA ASP A 105 -5.08 -15.26 17.56
C ASP A 105 -4.82 -14.62 16.19
N LEU A 106 -5.14 -15.32 15.10
CA LEU A 106 -5.07 -14.78 13.74
C LEU A 106 -6.07 -13.64 13.55
N LEU A 107 -7.32 -13.81 13.98
CA LEU A 107 -8.34 -12.76 13.90
C LEU A 107 -7.92 -11.49 14.66
N ARG A 108 -7.27 -11.64 15.81
CA ARG A 108 -6.71 -10.48 16.55
C ARG A 108 -5.61 -9.79 15.75
N VAL A 109 -4.71 -10.55 15.14
CA VAL A 109 -3.63 -10.00 14.31
C VAL A 109 -4.18 -9.33 13.04
N ASP A 110 -5.20 -9.91 12.42
CA ASP A 110 -5.88 -9.33 11.25
C ASP A 110 -6.56 -8.01 11.63
N GLN A 111 -7.31 -8.00 12.75
CA GLN A 111 -7.91 -6.78 13.29
C GLN A 111 -6.84 -5.71 13.55
N PHE A 112 -5.72 -6.08 14.18
CA PHE A 112 -4.62 -5.14 14.44
C PHE A 112 -4.10 -4.49 13.15
N HIS A 113 -3.87 -5.25 12.07
CA HIS A 113 -3.42 -4.67 10.80
C HIS A 113 -4.52 -3.82 10.13
N MET A 114 -5.78 -4.26 10.20
CA MET A 114 -6.92 -3.51 9.68
C MET A 114 -7.13 -2.18 10.40
N GLU A 115 -6.87 -2.11 11.71
CA GLU A 115 -6.88 -0.86 12.46
C GLU A 115 -5.77 0.11 11.99
N GLN A 116 -4.60 -0.40 11.61
CA GLN A 116 -3.54 0.45 11.04
C GLN A 116 -3.91 0.94 9.64
N PHE A 117 -4.50 0.08 8.81
CA PHE A 117 -4.99 0.46 7.48
C PHE A 117 -6.10 1.52 7.58
N ALA A 118 -7.07 1.32 8.48
CA ALA A 118 -8.14 2.28 8.74
C ALA A 118 -7.60 3.63 9.24
N TYR A 119 -6.59 3.61 10.12
CA TYR A 119 -5.90 4.81 10.55
C TYR A 119 -5.34 5.59 9.35
N LEU A 120 -4.60 4.95 8.44
CA LEU A 120 -4.03 5.63 7.28
C LEU A 120 -5.08 6.17 6.30
N ILE A 121 -6.17 5.44 6.11
CA ILE A 121 -7.33 5.93 5.34
C ILE A 121 -7.88 7.22 5.97
N GLN A 122 -8.16 7.21 7.27
CA GLN A 122 -8.69 8.37 7.99
C GLN A 122 -7.71 9.55 7.94
N ARG A 123 -6.41 9.28 8.07
CA ARG A 123 -5.36 10.31 7.95
C ARG A 123 -5.36 10.95 6.57
N MET A 124 -5.36 10.18 5.49
CA MET A 124 -5.43 10.72 4.13
C MET A 124 -6.74 11.45 3.86
N ASP A 125 -7.87 10.96 4.37
CA ASP A 125 -9.17 11.61 4.21
C ASP A 125 -9.25 12.96 4.94
N SER A 126 -8.57 13.09 6.08
CA SER A 126 -8.50 14.35 6.85
C SER A 126 -7.66 15.45 6.16
N ILE A 127 -6.87 15.11 5.15
CA ILE A 127 -6.00 16.05 4.44
C ILE A 127 -6.75 16.64 3.25
N GLN A 128 -7.08 17.93 3.32
CA GLN A 128 -7.70 18.65 2.21
C GLN A 128 -6.65 19.11 1.19
N GLU A 129 -6.90 18.83 -0.08
CA GLU A 129 -6.07 19.29 -1.19
C GLU A 129 -6.66 20.54 -1.86
N SER A 130 -5.83 21.25 -2.63
CA SER A 130 -6.19 22.53 -3.25
C SER A 130 -7.39 22.48 -4.22
N ASN A 131 -7.74 21.29 -4.72
CA ASN A 131 -8.89 21.06 -5.59
C ASN A 131 -10.21 20.82 -4.84
N GLY A 132 -10.20 20.89 -3.51
CA GLY A 132 -11.40 20.73 -2.67
C GLY A 132 -11.79 19.27 -2.39
N THR A 133 -10.92 18.30 -2.70
CA THR A 133 -11.09 16.89 -2.33
C THR A 133 -10.09 16.50 -1.24
N SER A 134 -10.25 15.32 -0.64
CA SER A 134 -9.21 14.79 0.26
C SER A 134 -8.02 14.19 -0.50
N LEU A 135 -6.90 14.00 0.18
CA LEU A 135 -5.76 13.25 -0.37
C LEU A 135 -6.16 11.81 -0.72
N LEU A 136 -7.07 11.21 0.07
CA LEU A 136 -7.59 9.88 -0.21
C LEU A 136 -8.40 9.86 -1.51
N ASP A 137 -9.21 10.89 -1.78
CA ASP A 137 -9.98 10.98 -3.04
C ASP A 137 -9.07 10.93 -4.27
N ASN A 138 -7.88 11.55 -4.18
CA ASN A 138 -6.90 11.62 -5.27
C ASN A 138 -5.91 10.44 -5.28
N THR A 139 -6.01 9.50 -4.35
CA THR A 139 -5.10 8.36 -4.19
C THR A 139 -5.81 7.04 -4.48
N LEU A 140 -5.05 6.03 -4.90
CA LEU A 140 -5.45 4.62 -4.83
C LEU A 140 -4.58 3.95 -3.77
N PHE A 141 -5.19 3.52 -2.67
CA PHE A 141 -4.49 2.89 -1.56
C PHE A 141 -4.93 1.44 -1.43
N THR A 142 -4.03 0.51 -1.78
CA THR A 142 -4.35 -0.92 -1.82
C THR A 142 -3.70 -1.66 -0.65
N TYR A 143 -4.48 -2.54 -0.01
CA TYR A 143 -4.05 -3.44 1.05
C TYR A 143 -4.53 -4.87 0.74
N GLY A 144 -3.70 -5.86 1.08
CA GLY A 144 -4.07 -7.26 0.94
C GLY A 144 -2.88 -8.21 1.07
N SER A 145 -3.13 -9.49 0.76
CA SER A 145 -2.12 -10.55 0.78
C SER A 145 -2.07 -11.29 -0.56
N GLY A 146 -0.94 -11.97 -0.80
CA GLY A 146 -0.78 -12.86 -1.95
C GLY A 146 -1.44 -14.24 -1.80
N LEU A 147 -2.01 -14.55 -0.63
CA LEU A 147 -2.68 -15.82 -0.34
C LEU A 147 -4.10 -15.60 0.20
N GLY A 148 -5.03 -16.47 -0.19
CA GLY A 148 -6.38 -16.56 0.39
C GLY A 148 -6.43 -17.51 1.58
N ASP A 149 -5.63 -18.58 1.57
CA ASP A 149 -5.49 -19.50 2.70
C ASP A 149 -4.03 -19.81 3.02
N GLY A 150 -3.61 -19.47 4.24
CA GLY A 150 -2.24 -19.69 4.72
C GLY A 150 -1.90 -21.15 5.03
N SER A 151 -2.89 -22.03 5.26
CA SER A 151 -2.65 -23.42 5.66
C SER A 151 -2.36 -24.35 4.48
N THR A 152 -2.94 -24.03 3.34
CA THR A 152 -2.85 -24.79 2.09
C THR A 152 -2.10 -24.04 0.99
N HIS A 153 -1.68 -22.80 1.27
CA HIS A 153 -1.02 -21.89 0.31
C HIS A 153 -1.85 -21.65 -0.94
N GLN A 154 -3.16 -21.55 -0.77
CA GLN A 154 -4.05 -21.20 -1.86
C GLN A 154 -3.90 -19.74 -2.23
N TYR A 155 -3.72 -19.49 -3.53
CA TYR A 155 -3.54 -18.16 -4.14
C TYR A 155 -4.82 -17.69 -4.89
N ASN A 156 -5.96 -18.30 -4.59
CA ASN A 156 -7.29 -17.82 -4.99
C ASN A 156 -7.93 -17.04 -3.83
N ASP A 157 -9.10 -16.44 -4.08
CA ASP A 157 -9.92 -15.74 -3.06
C ASP A 157 -9.13 -14.72 -2.22
N LEU A 158 -8.26 -13.96 -2.89
CA LEU A 158 -7.33 -13.04 -2.25
C LEU A 158 -8.06 -11.88 -1.54
N PRO A 159 -7.71 -11.58 -0.28
CA PRO A 159 -8.33 -10.48 0.47
C PRO A 159 -7.71 -9.14 0.03
N ILE A 160 -8.31 -8.50 -0.97
CA ILE A 160 -7.83 -7.22 -1.50
C ILE A 160 -8.82 -6.10 -1.20
N ILE A 161 -8.32 -5.02 -0.61
CA ILE A 161 -9.07 -3.78 -0.36
C ILE A 161 -8.39 -2.64 -1.10
N VAL A 162 -9.16 -1.87 -1.87
CA VAL A 162 -8.71 -0.64 -2.51
C VAL A 162 -9.53 0.52 -1.94
N ALA A 163 -8.85 1.50 -1.35
CA ALA A 163 -9.43 2.73 -0.84
C ALA A 163 -9.04 3.93 -1.72
N GLY A 164 -9.91 4.94 -1.74
CA GLY A 164 -9.75 6.13 -2.57
C GLY A 164 -10.28 5.96 -3.99
N SER A 165 -10.54 7.08 -4.66
CA SER A 165 -11.17 7.09 -5.99
C SER A 165 -10.18 7.33 -7.14
N GLY A 166 -8.90 7.57 -6.82
CA GLY A 166 -7.88 7.91 -7.81
C GLY A 166 -8.24 9.14 -8.65
N GLY A 167 -8.82 10.17 -8.04
CA GLY A 167 -9.31 11.37 -8.71
C GLY A 167 -10.61 11.14 -9.49
N GLY A 168 -11.53 10.34 -8.94
CA GLY A 168 -12.81 10.02 -9.56
C GLY A 168 -12.73 9.05 -10.75
N LYS A 169 -11.64 8.28 -10.85
CA LYS A 169 -11.45 7.25 -11.90
C LYS A 169 -12.00 5.89 -11.49
N PHE A 170 -12.06 5.63 -10.18
CA PHE A 170 -12.50 4.36 -9.61
C PHE A 170 -13.76 4.55 -8.78
N LYS A 171 -14.69 3.61 -8.92
CA LYS A 171 -15.88 3.49 -8.08
C LYS A 171 -15.46 3.01 -6.69
N THR A 172 -16.08 3.57 -5.66
CA THR A 172 -15.89 3.18 -4.26
C THR A 172 -17.18 2.59 -3.68
N GLY A 173 -17.09 1.99 -2.49
CA GLY A 173 -18.28 1.44 -1.79
C GLY A 173 -18.84 0.17 -2.41
N GLN A 174 -17.99 -0.65 -3.04
CA GLN A 174 -18.39 -1.89 -3.71
C GLN A 174 -17.67 -3.09 -3.11
N HIS A 175 -18.35 -4.23 -3.11
CA HIS A 175 -17.72 -5.55 -2.94
C HIS A 175 -17.85 -6.30 -4.26
N VAL A 176 -16.70 -6.64 -4.85
CA VAL A 176 -16.64 -7.25 -6.19
C VAL A 176 -16.10 -8.66 -6.04
N ASN A 177 -16.97 -9.65 -6.25
CA ASN A 177 -16.53 -11.04 -6.42
C ASN A 177 -16.18 -11.26 -7.90
N MET A 178 -14.92 -11.63 -8.17
CA MET A 178 -14.46 -11.91 -9.53
C MET A 178 -14.69 -13.38 -9.88
N PRO A 179 -14.94 -13.70 -11.17
CA PRO A 179 -14.98 -15.10 -11.61
C PRO A 179 -13.69 -15.85 -11.25
N GLU A 180 -13.83 -17.13 -10.93
CA GLU A 180 -12.70 -18.02 -10.65
C GLU A 180 -11.67 -17.98 -11.80
N GLY A 181 -10.39 -18.01 -11.45
CA GLY A 181 -9.29 -17.92 -12.42
C GLY A 181 -9.01 -16.50 -12.93
N THR A 182 -9.68 -15.46 -12.41
CA THR A 182 -9.30 -14.07 -12.70
C THR A 182 -7.94 -13.76 -12.05
N PRO A 183 -6.92 -13.38 -12.85
CA PRO A 183 -5.63 -12.99 -12.28
C PRO A 183 -5.73 -11.68 -11.51
N LEU A 184 -5.11 -11.60 -10.32
CA LEU A 184 -4.97 -10.35 -9.57
C LEU A 184 -4.26 -9.26 -10.39
N ALA A 185 -3.38 -9.65 -11.31
CA ALA A 185 -2.74 -8.75 -12.25
C ALA A 185 -3.72 -7.91 -13.10
N ASN A 186 -4.97 -8.35 -13.27
CA ASN A 186 -6.02 -7.54 -13.91
C ASN A 186 -6.30 -6.25 -13.11
N LEU A 187 -6.28 -6.32 -11.78
CA LEU A 187 -6.45 -5.13 -10.93
C LEU A 187 -5.26 -4.18 -11.09
N TRP A 188 -4.03 -4.69 -11.10
CA TRP A 188 -2.82 -3.89 -11.28
C TRP A 188 -2.78 -3.20 -12.64
N LEU A 189 -3.17 -3.91 -13.70
CA LEU A 189 -3.33 -3.34 -15.04
C LEU A 189 -4.39 -2.22 -15.03
N THR A 190 -5.55 -2.45 -14.42
CA THR A 190 -6.60 -1.43 -14.30
C THR A 190 -6.10 -0.19 -13.57
N GLN A 191 -5.44 -0.35 -12.42
CA GLN A 191 -4.89 0.77 -11.64
C GLN A 191 -3.85 1.56 -12.44
N ALA A 192 -2.90 0.87 -13.08
CA ALA A 192 -1.89 1.51 -13.92
C ALA A 192 -2.50 2.34 -15.06
N ARG A 193 -3.49 1.78 -15.78
CA ARG A 193 -4.22 2.51 -16.84
C ARG A 193 -5.04 3.66 -16.29
N GLY A 194 -5.71 3.48 -15.15
CA GLY A 194 -6.44 4.53 -14.45
C GLY A 194 -5.55 5.71 -14.04
N MET A 195 -4.28 5.43 -13.74
CA MET A 195 -3.24 6.43 -13.48
C MET A 195 -2.59 7.00 -14.75
N GLY A 196 -3.07 6.62 -15.94
CA GLY A 196 -2.66 7.18 -17.23
C GLY A 196 -1.53 6.44 -17.95
N LEU A 197 -1.08 5.27 -17.45
CA LEU A 197 -0.06 4.49 -18.15
C LEU A 197 -0.66 3.80 -19.38
N LYS A 198 0.05 3.91 -20.52
CA LYS A 198 -0.27 3.20 -21.76
C LYS A 198 0.35 1.81 -21.73
N MET A 199 -0.30 0.88 -21.03
CA MET A 199 0.20 -0.48 -20.84
C MET A 199 -0.79 -1.51 -21.38
N ASP A 200 -0.35 -2.39 -22.26
CA ASP A 200 -1.22 -3.41 -22.87
C ASP A 200 -1.45 -4.61 -21.95
N ARG A 201 -0.45 -4.95 -21.12
CA ARG A 201 -0.47 -6.10 -20.22
C ARG A 201 0.47 -5.88 -19.03
N PHE A 202 0.12 -6.44 -17.88
CA PHE A 202 0.99 -6.56 -16.71
C PHE A 202 1.02 -8.01 -16.22
N SER A 203 2.20 -8.64 -16.11
CA SER A 203 2.32 -10.05 -15.72
C SER A 203 1.40 -10.95 -16.58
N ASP A 204 0.55 -11.74 -15.92
CA ASP A 204 -0.46 -12.66 -16.40
C ASP A 204 -1.85 -12.02 -16.54
N SER A 205 -1.95 -10.68 -16.51
CA SER A 205 -3.22 -9.99 -16.73
C SER A 205 -3.82 -10.36 -18.08
N THR A 206 -5.10 -10.67 -18.10
CA THR A 206 -5.88 -10.99 -19.30
C THR A 206 -6.79 -9.84 -19.72
N ASN A 207 -7.23 -8.99 -18.79
CA ASN A 207 -8.16 -7.88 -19.04
C ASN A 207 -8.10 -6.83 -17.92
N GLU A 208 -8.81 -5.70 -18.10
CA GLU A 208 -9.12 -4.77 -17.01
C GLU A 208 -10.35 -5.23 -16.21
N VAL A 209 -10.30 -5.01 -14.90
CA VAL A 209 -11.48 -5.03 -14.03
C VAL A 209 -12.34 -3.80 -14.31
N ARG A 210 -13.19 -3.85 -15.35
CA ARG A 210 -14.02 -2.68 -15.75
C ARG A 210 -15.11 -2.31 -14.77
N SER A 211 -15.57 -3.26 -13.94
CA SER A 211 -16.64 -3.05 -12.96
C SER A 211 -16.31 -1.92 -11.97
N ILE A 212 -15.03 -1.75 -11.63
CA ILE A 212 -14.55 -0.75 -10.67
C ILE A 212 -14.17 0.60 -11.29
N LEU A 213 -14.24 0.74 -12.62
CA LEU A 213 -13.95 2.02 -13.29
C LEU A 213 -15.20 2.89 -13.35
N MET A 214 -15.01 4.21 -13.21
CA MET A 214 -16.04 5.20 -13.52
C MET A 214 -16.26 5.23 -15.05
N SER A 215 -17.53 5.29 -15.45
CA SER A 215 -17.98 5.28 -16.85
C SER A 215 -17.58 6.53 -17.61
#